data_AF-A0A1E5T736-F1
#
_entry.id   AF-A0A1E5T736-F1
#
_cell.length_a   1.000
_cell.length_b   1.000
_cell.length_c   1.000
_cell.angle_alpha   90.00
_cell.angle_beta   90.00
_cell.angle_gamma   90.00
#
_symmetry.space_group_name_H-M   'P 1'
#
loop_
_entity.id
_entity.type
_entity.pdbx_description
1 polymer ?
#
loop_
_entity_poly.entity_id
_entity_poly.type
_entity_poly.pdbx_seq_one_letter_code
_entity_poly.pdbx_strand_id
1 'polypeptide(L)'
;MDRLMSELQAPTLTFQQQLKKTYPCLTAYDLRLCTYLKANLSTKEIATLLNITPDSVKKAKHRLRKKLSIDATTTWGTAFGK
;
A
#
# COMPACT_ATOMS: atom_id res chain seq x y z
N MET A 1 9.08 9.18 16.34
CA MET A 1 8.82 8.60 15.00
C MET A 1 8.90 7.06 15.03
N ASP A 2 9.76 6.48 15.87
CA ASP A 2 9.87 5.02 16.06
C ASP A 2 8.60 4.33 16.61
N ARG A 3 7.87 4.96 17.55
CA ARG A 3 6.61 4.42 18.10
C ARG A 3 5.50 4.17 17.06
N LEU A 4 5.45 4.94 15.99
CA LEU A 4 4.40 4.81 14.98
C LEU A 4 4.63 3.59 14.06
N MET A 5 5.89 3.20 13.88
CA MET A 5 6.26 2.03 13.09
C MET A 5 5.91 0.71 13.82
N SER A 6 6.00 0.72 15.16
CA SER A 6 5.68 -0.44 16.00
C SER A 6 4.16 -0.74 16.06
N GLU A 7 3.29 0.27 16.02
CA GLU A 7 1.83 0.11 16.12
C GLU A 7 1.20 -0.45 14.83
N LEU A 8 1.78 -0.15 13.66
CA LEU A 8 1.20 -0.56 12.37
C LEU A 8 1.48 -2.03 11.99
N GLN A 9 2.24 -2.76 12.81
CA GLN A 9 2.61 -4.16 12.53
C GLN A 9 1.65 -5.19 13.15
N ALA A 10 0.59 -4.76 13.84
CA ALA A 10 -0.16 -5.61 14.77
C ALA A 10 -0.94 -6.81 14.16
N PRO A 11 -1.60 -6.76 12.98
CA PRO A 11 -1.74 -7.98 12.17
C PRO A 11 -2.01 -7.71 10.66
N THR A 12 -1.04 -7.17 9.91
CA THR A 12 -1.21 -6.94 8.46
C THR A 12 -0.81 -8.15 7.61
N LEU A 13 -0.43 -9.26 8.23
CA LEU A 13 0.07 -10.47 7.56
C LEU A 13 -0.99 -11.11 6.66
N THR A 14 -2.26 -11.19 7.10
CA THR A 14 -3.31 -11.87 6.33
C THR A 14 -3.56 -11.19 4.98
N PHE A 15 -3.60 -9.86 4.95
CA PHE A 15 -3.79 -9.08 3.73
C PHE A 15 -2.56 -9.11 2.82
N GLN A 16 -1.36 -8.97 3.39
CA GLN A 16 -0.11 -9.08 2.63
C GLN A 16 0.05 -10.49 2.03
N GLN A 17 -0.37 -11.54 2.75
CA GLN A 17 -0.36 -12.91 2.24
C GLN A 17 -1.36 -13.11 1.10
N GLN A 18 -2.56 -12.57 1.18
CA GLN A 18 -3.52 -12.59 0.06
C GLN A 18 -2.95 -11.86 -1.15
N LEU A 19 -2.40 -10.66 -0.96
CA LEU A 19 -1.75 -9.91 -2.04
C LEU A 19 -0.57 -10.65 -2.64
N LYS A 20 0.28 -11.29 -1.81
CA LYS A 20 1.44 -12.06 -2.28
C LYS A 20 1.03 -13.35 -2.99
N LYS A 21 -0.10 -13.96 -2.62
CA LYS A 21 -0.70 -15.11 -3.32
C LYS A 21 -1.26 -14.71 -4.69
N THR A 22 -2.04 -13.62 -4.75
CA THR A 22 -2.63 -13.14 -6.01
C THR A 22 -1.60 -12.49 -6.93
N TYR A 23 -0.63 -11.78 -6.34
CA TYR A 23 0.38 -10.99 -7.05
C TYR A 23 1.78 -11.28 -6.47
N PRO A 24 2.39 -12.42 -6.86
CA PRO A 24 3.73 -12.80 -6.38
C PRO A 24 4.82 -11.83 -6.84
N CYS A 25 4.57 -11.02 -7.87
CA CYS A 25 5.47 -9.97 -8.34
C CYS A 25 5.53 -8.74 -7.42
N LEU A 26 4.69 -8.62 -6.38
CA LEU A 26 4.73 -7.49 -5.45
C LEU A 26 5.98 -7.56 -4.56
N THR A 27 6.69 -6.43 -4.48
CA THR A 27 7.84 -6.29 -3.61
C THR A 27 7.41 -6.00 -2.17
N ALA A 28 8.31 -6.17 -1.21
CA ALA A 28 8.06 -5.78 0.18
C ALA A 28 7.63 -4.30 0.32
N TYR A 29 8.17 -3.44 -0.56
CA TYR A 29 7.78 -2.05 -0.67
C TYR A 29 6.31 -1.87 -1.13
N ASP A 30 5.91 -2.61 -2.17
CA ASP A 30 4.52 -2.60 -2.67
C ASP A 30 3.53 -3.10 -1.58
N LEU A 31 3.91 -4.14 -0.83
CA LEU A 31 3.11 -4.68 0.27
C LEU A 31 2.91 -3.65 1.40
N ARG A 32 3.98 -2.96 1.81
CA ARG A 32 3.90 -1.85 2.77
C ARG A 32 2.98 -0.74 2.26
N LEU A 33 3.13 -0.36 1.00
CA LEU A 33 2.30 0.66 0.37
C LEU A 33 0.81 0.28 0.40
N CYS A 34 0.47 -0.96 0.06
CA CYS A 34 -0.91 -1.46 0.12
C CYS A 34 -1.48 -1.43 1.55
N THR A 35 -0.67 -1.76 2.57
CA THR A 35 -1.07 -1.63 3.97
C THR A 35 -1.44 -0.19 4.33
N TYR A 36 -0.60 0.78 3.93
CA TYR A 36 -0.88 2.19 4.20
C TYR A 36 -2.10 2.71 3.42
N LEU A 37 -2.28 2.26 2.17
CA LEU A 37 -3.45 2.59 1.37
C LEU A 37 -4.73 2.02 2.00
N LYS A 38 -4.67 0.82 2.57
CA LYS A 38 -5.79 0.21 3.31
C LYS A 38 -6.11 0.96 4.60
N ALA A 39 -5.10 1.51 5.26
CA ALA A 39 -5.27 2.40 6.42
C ALA A 39 -5.81 3.80 6.06
N ASN A 40 -6.22 4.04 4.80
CA ASN A 40 -6.75 5.30 4.31
C ASN A 40 -5.79 6.50 4.48
N LEU A 41 -4.47 6.23 4.51
CA LEU A 41 -3.45 7.26 4.65
C LEU A 41 -3.30 8.09 3.38
N SER A 42 -3.02 9.38 3.57
CA SER A 42 -2.78 10.28 2.44
C SER A 42 -1.42 10.04 1.79
N THR A 43 -1.31 10.32 0.49
CA THR A 43 -0.05 10.18 -0.28
C THR A 43 1.13 10.89 0.39
N LYS A 44 0.89 12.04 1.04
CA LYS A 44 1.91 12.78 1.80
C LYS A 44 2.38 12.03 3.05
N GLU A 45 1.46 11.47 3.83
CA GLU A 45 1.81 10.69 5.02
C GLU A 45 2.56 9.41 4.65
N ILE A 46 2.08 8.72 3.63
CA ILE A 46 2.75 7.53 3.08
C ILE A 46 4.18 7.86 2.64
N ALA A 47 4.38 9.01 2.00
CA ALA A 47 5.69 9.47 1.55
C ALA A 47 6.64 9.67 2.75
N THR A 48 6.17 10.35 3.79
CA THR A 48 6.92 10.57 5.04
C THR A 48 7.22 9.25 5.75
N LEU A 49 6.27 8.32 5.82
CA LEU A 49 6.43 7.02 6.47
C LEU A 49 7.44 6.12 5.74
N LEU A 50 7.40 6.13 4.41
CA LEU A 50 8.32 5.37 3.56
C LEU A 50 9.65 6.09 3.32
N ASN A 51 9.84 7.29 3.88
CA ASN A 51 11.01 8.14 3.69
C ASN A 51 11.35 8.39 2.21
N ILE A 52 10.31 8.63 1.40
CA ILE A 52 10.42 8.90 -0.05
C ILE A 52 9.61 10.14 -0.43
N THR A 53 9.75 10.57 -1.68
CA THR A 53 8.97 11.69 -2.21
C THR A 53 7.52 11.29 -2.52
N PRO A 54 6.55 12.21 -2.41
CA PRO A 54 5.15 11.94 -2.77
C PRO A 54 5.01 11.57 -4.26
N ASP A 55 5.93 12.01 -5.11
CA ASP A 55 5.95 11.66 -6.53
C ASP A 55 6.34 10.19 -6.76
N SER A 56 7.28 9.66 -5.96
CA SER A 56 7.57 8.22 -5.93
C SER A 56 6.36 7.40 -5.47
N VAL A 57 5.58 7.90 -4.50
CA VAL A 57 4.32 7.25 -4.09
C VAL A 57 3.32 7.21 -5.25
N LYS A 58 3.16 8.30 -6.02
CA LYS A 58 2.28 8.32 -7.20
C LYS A 58 2.70 7.29 -8.24
N LYS A 59 4.00 7.21 -8.56
CA LYS A 59 4.53 6.17 -9.47
C LYS A 59 4.25 4.77 -8.95
N ALA A 60 4.47 4.53 -7.66
CA ALA A 60 4.18 3.24 -7.05
C ALA A 60 2.69 2.89 -7.09
N LYS A 61 1.78 3.84 -6.83
CA LYS A 61 0.33 3.67 -6.99
C LYS A 61 -0.05 3.32 -8.43
N HIS A 62 0.56 3.98 -9.42
CA HIS A 62 0.29 3.68 -10.83
C HIS A 62 0.77 2.26 -11.20
N ARG A 63 1.96 1.86 -10.73
CA ARG A 63 2.47 0.49 -10.89
C ARG A 63 1.57 -0.53 -10.20
N LEU A 64 1.13 -0.25 -8.99
CA LEU A 64 0.19 -1.10 -8.25
C LEU A 64 -1.13 -1.25 -9.00
N ARG A 65 -1.73 -0.18 -9.55
CA ARG A 65 -2.97 -0.28 -10.34
C ARG A 65 -2.83 -1.24 -11.51
N LYS A 66 -1.73 -1.15 -12.26
CA LYS A 66 -1.44 -2.10 -13.36
C LYS A 66 -1.28 -3.53 -12.86
N LYS A 67 -0.58 -3.72 -11.74
CA LYS A 67 -0.32 -5.07 -11.18
C LYS A 67 -1.58 -5.70 -10.61
N LEU A 68 -2.41 -4.92 -9.92
CA LEU A 68 -3.65 -5.37 -9.28
C LEU A 68 -4.86 -5.33 -10.22
N SER A 69 -4.67 -4.91 -11.47
CA SER A 69 -5.73 -4.68 -12.45
C SER A 69 -6.89 -3.83 -11.89
N ILE A 70 -6.58 -2.83 -11.06
CA ILE A 70 -7.58 -1.92 -10.48
C ILE A 70 -7.76 -0.74 -11.41
N ASP A 71 -8.99 -0.50 -11.84
CA ASP A 71 -9.38 0.64 -12.66
C ASP A 71 -8.89 1.97 -12.10
N ALA A 72 -8.43 2.85 -12.99
CA ALA A 72 -7.90 4.17 -12.64
C ALA A 72 -8.92 5.05 -11.90
N THR A 73 -10.21 4.84 -12.19
CA THR A 73 -11.34 5.55 -11.55
C THR A 73 -11.68 5.01 -10.16
N THR A 74 -11.22 3.81 -9.81
CA THR A 74 -11.54 3.17 -8.53
C THR A 74 -10.62 3.70 -7.42
N THR A 75 -11.21 4.02 -6.28
CA THR A 75 -10.50 4.43 -5.06
C THR A 75 -9.97 3.20 -4.33
N TRP A 76 -8.84 3.34 -3.65
CA TRP A 76 -8.18 2.23 -2.95
C TRP A 76 -9.02 1.67 -1.80
N GLY A 77 -9.79 2.52 -1.11
CA GLY A 77 -10.72 2.08 -0.07
C GLY A 77 -11.76 1.08 -0.59
N THR A 78 -12.29 1.31 -1.80
CA THR A 78 -13.21 0.38 -2.47
C THR A 78 -12.50 -0.84 -3.03
N ALA A 79 -11.28 -0.69 -3.55
CA ALA A 79 -10.52 -1.81 -4.13
C ALA A 79 -10.10 -2.88 -3.11
N PHE A 80 -9.93 -2.51 -1.83
CA PHE A 80 -9.52 -3.42 -0.75
C PHE A 80 -10.63 -3.74 0.26
N GLY A 81 -11.86 -3.29 -0.02
CA GLY A 81 -13.05 -3.46 0.81
C GLY A 81 -14.03 -4.48 0.22
N LYS A 82 -13.83 -5.75 0.56
CA LYS A 82 -14.83 -6.81 0.58
C LYS A 82 -14.60 -7.60 1.86
#